data_AF-A0A2Z6AGU9-F1
#
_entry.id   AF-A0A2Z6AGU9-F1
#
_cell.length_a   1.000
_cell.length_b   1.000
_cell.length_c   1.000
_cell.angle_alpha   90.00
_cell.angle_beta   90.00
_cell.angle_gamma   90.00
#
_symmetry.space_group_name_H-M   'P 1'
#
loop_
_entity.id
_entity.type
_entity.pdbx_description
1 polymer ?
#
loop_
_entity_poly.entity_id
_entity_poly.type
_entity_poly.pdbx_seq_one_letter_code
_entity_poly.pdbx_strand_id
1 'polypeptide(L)'
;MTDVTIKRALLSVSDKAGLIELGEALGRHGVELVSTGGTAKALREAGLDVKDISDLTGFPEMMDGRVKTLHPKVHGGLLAVRNNAEHVASMDEHAIGAIDLVVVNLYPFAATVAKGADRDEIIENIDIGGPSMVRSAAKNHESVAIVTDPADYARLIEEMAQKGGATSYDFRRLLAAKAYAATAAYDSMIASWFAFADQGTAFPETLAVASKLGSTLRYGENPHQSAALYLPVGPSAKGIAQAEQIQGKELSYNNYNDADAALELVSEFRDGPPTVVIVKHANPCGVATGETLIEAYEAALACDSVSAFGGIIAVNRPLDGPTAEAISGIFTEVVAAPGADDEAKAIFAKKKNLRLLLTGDLPDPARPGLQIKSIAGGLLVQSRDNGQVTQDALKVVTKRAPTSQELKDCLFAWTVAKHVKSNAIVYAKDGSTAGVGAGQMNRLESARIAAWKAKDAAEKAGWATPRTIGSAVASDAFFPFADGLLAAVEAGATAVIQPGGSIRDDEVIAAADDAGLAMVFTGMRHFRH
;
A
#
# COMPACT_ATOMS: atom_id res chain seq x y z
N MET A 1 -30.51 -20.83 18.81
CA MET A 1 -30.79 -20.78 17.36
C MET A 1 -30.32 -22.08 16.75
N THR A 2 -31.05 -22.62 15.78
CA THR A 2 -30.91 -24.01 15.33
C THR A 2 -30.01 -24.14 14.10
N ASP A 3 -29.42 -25.32 13.97
CA ASP A 3 -28.77 -25.74 12.72
C ASP A 3 -29.81 -25.80 11.58
N VAL A 4 -29.38 -25.47 10.36
CA VAL A 4 -30.24 -25.49 9.16
C VAL A 4 -29.63 -26.45 8.15
N THR A 5 -30.35 -27.54 7.87
CA THR A 5 -30.00 -28.50 6.82
C THR A 5 -30.10 -27.83 5.46
N ILE A 6 -29.03 -27.93 4.67
CA ILE A 6 -29.03 -27.44 3.29
C ILE A 6 -29.78 -28.46 2.45
N LYS A 7 -30.90 -28.07 1.86
CA LYS A 7 -31.68 -28.89 0.92
C LYS A 7 -31.56 -28.39 -0.50
N ARG A 8 -31.40 -27.07 -0.68
CA ARG A 8 -31.19 -26.43 -1.99
C ARG A 8 -30.06 -25.42 -1.94
N ALA A 9 -29.15 -25.52 -2.91
CA ALA A 9 -28.06 -24.58 -3.11
C ALA A 9 -28.21 -23.85 -4.46
N LEU A 10 -28.09 -22.52 -4.44
CA LEU A 10 -28.03 -21.68 -5.64
C LEU A 10 -26.58 -21.27 -5.89
N LEU A 11 -25.99 -21.73 -6.99
CA LEU A 11 -24.60 -21.46 -7.36
C LEU A 11 -24.53 -20.58 -8.61
N SER A 12 -23.84 -19.45 -8.52
CA SER A 12 -23.58 -18.55 -9.65
C SER A 12 -22.23 -17.87 -9.45
N VAL A 13 -21.19 -18.44 -10.06
CA VAL A 13 -19.80 -18.03 -9.83
C VAL A 13 -19.06 -17.74 -11.14
N SER A 14 -18.31 -16.63 -11.16
CA SER A 14 -17.35 -16.34 -12.23
C SER A 14 -16.06 -17.13 -12.05
N ASP A 15 -15.49 -17.11 -10.84
CA ASP A 15 -14.33 -17.94 -10.46
C ASP A 15 -14.80 -19.35 -10.08
N LYS A 16 -14.26 -20.36 -10.76
CA LYS A 16 -14.66 -21.76 -10.62
C LYS A 16 -13.67 -22.58 -9.78
N ALA A 17 -12.68 -21.94 -9.15
CA ALA A 17 -11.78 -22.62 -8.23
C ALA A 17 -12.57 -23.38 -7.15
N GLY A 18 -12.28 -24.67 -6.99
CA GLY A 18 -12.95 -25.53 -6.00
C GLY A 18 -14.44 -25.82 -6.25
N LEU A 19 -15.03 -25.35 -7.36
CA LEU A 19 -16.47 -25.48 -7.62
C LEU A 19 -16.93 -26.95 -7.70
N ILE A 20 -16.15 -27.80 -8.37
CA ILE A 20 -16.50 -29.22 -8.55
C ILE A 20 -16.47 -29.95 -7.21
N GLU A 21 -15.42 -29.76 -6.41
CA GLU A 21 -15.30 -30.36 -5.08
C GLU A 21 -16.46 -29.96 -4.17
N LEU A 22 -16.84 -28.68 -4.19
CA LEU A 22 -18.01 -28.18 -3.48
C LEU A 22 -19.31 -28.84 -3.99
N GLY A 23 -19.51 -28.89 -5.32
CA GLY A 23 -20.68 -29.51 -5.93
C GLY A 23 -20.83 -30.99 -5.56
N GLU A 24 -19.75 -31.76 -5.58
CA GLU A 24 -19.73 -33.16 -5.14
C GLU A 24 -20.07 -33.29 -3.65
N ALA A 25 -19.53 -32.42 -2.80
CA ALA A 25 -19.85 -32.42 -1.37
C ALA A 25 -21.33 -32.15 -1.11
N LEU A 26 -21.92 -31.17 -1.79
CA LEU A 26 -23.34 -30.87 -1.74
C LEU A 26 -24.17 -32.08 -2.24
N GLY A 27 -23.76 -32.69 -3.35
CA GLY A 27 -24.40 -33.88 -3.91
C GLY A 27 -24.40 -35.08 -2.96
N ARG A 28 -23.31 -35.32 -2.21
CA ARG A 28 -23.24 -36.38 -1.18
C ARG A 28 -24.27 -36.20 -0.06
N HIS A 29 -24.70 -34.97 0.21
CA HIS A 29 -25.75 -34.67 1.18
C HIS A 29 -27.15 -34.59 0.57
N GLY A 30 -27.31 -34.92 -0.72
CA GLY A 30 -28.60 -34.89 -1.41
C GLY A 30 -29.14 -33.48 -1.65
N VAL A 31 -28.26 -32.48 -1.72
CA VAL A 31 -28.64 -31.08 -1.97
C VAL A 31 -29.05 -30.90 -3.43
N GLU A 32 -30.23 -30.30 -3.66
CA GLU A 32 -30.64 -29.87 -5.00
C GLU A 32 -29.77 -28.68 -5.45
N LEU A 33 -29.01 -28.88 -6.53
CA LEU A 33 -28.18 -27.83 -7.12
C LEU A 33 -28.98 -27.04 -8.15
N VAL A 34 -29.07 -25.73 -7.94
CA VAL A 34 -29.65 -24.78 -8.90
C VAL A 34 -28.55 -23.85 -9.38
N SER A 35 -28.43 -23.67 -10.69
CA SER A 35 -27.39 -22.81 -11.27
C SER A 35 -27.81 -22.22 -12.62
N THR A 36 -26.92 -21.47 -13.25
CA THR A 36 -27.15 -20.87 -14.58
C THR A 36 -25.83 -20.74 -15.35
N GLY A 37 -25.94 -20.67 -16.68
CA GLY A 37 -24.84 -20.36 -17.59
C GLY A 37 -23.61 -21.25 -17.39
N GLY A 38 -22.43 -20.62 -17.33
CA GLY A 38 -21.15 -21.32 -17.24
C GLY A 38 -20.95 -22.12 -15.94
N THR A 39 -21.63 -21.76 -14.84
CA THR A 39 -21.55 -22.52 -13.58
C THR A 39 -22.31 -23.84 -13.71
N ALA A 40 -23.54 -23.80 -14.25
CA ALA A 40 -24.35 -25.01 -14.48
C ALA A 40 -23.64 -25.99 -15.43
N LYS A 41 -23.07 -25.47 -16.52
CA LYS A 41 -22.30 -26.27 -17.48
C LYS A 41 -21.14 -27.02 -16.81
N ALA A 42 -20.31 -26.32 -16.05
CA ALA A 42 -19.14 -26.92 -15.39
C ALA A 42 -19.51 -28.04 -14.40
N LEU A 43 -20.59 -27.86 -13.63
CA LEU A 43 -21.08 -28.86 -12.69
C LEU A 43 -21.64 -30.10 -13.41
N ARG A 44 -22.39 -29.91 -14.51
CA ARG A 44 -22.93 -31.02 -15.33
C ARG A 44 -21.82 -31.81 -16.02
N GLU A 45 -20.78 -31.14 -16.51
CA GLU A 45 -19.61 -31.81 -17.09
C GLU A 45 -18.86 -32.68 -16.07
N ALA A 46 -18.94 -32.35 -14.78
CA ALA A 46 -18.45 -33.18 -13.68
C ALA A 46 -19.44 -34.30 -13.26
N GLY A 47 -20.56 -34.48 -13.97
CA GLY A 47 -21.53 -35.54 -13.72
C GLY A 47 -22.54 -35.24 -12.61
N LEU A 48 -22.64 -33.98 -12.15
CA LEU A 48 -23.60 -33.58 -11.13
C LEU A 48 -24.96 -33.24 -11.75
N ASP A 49 -26.04 -33.60 -11.07
CA ASP A 49 -27.39 -33.18 -11.44
C ASP A 49 -27.62 -31.72 -11.03
N VAL A 50 -27.99 -30.87 -11.99
CA VAL A 50 -28.12 -29.43 -11.80
C VAL A 50 -29.34 -28.93 -12.55
N LYS A 51 -30.23 -28.26 -11.81
CA LYS A 51 -31.42 -27.60 -12.34
C LYS A 51 -31.08 -26.18 -12.81
N ASP A 52 -31.61 -25.79 -13.96
CA ASP A 52 -31.42 -24.42 -14.43
C ASP A 52 -32.29 -23.44 -13.62
N ILE A 53 -31.79 -22.22 -13.41
CA ILE A 53 -32.54 -21.17 -12.73
C ILE A 53 -33.85 -20.82 -13.44
N SER A 54 -33.91 -20.98 -14.76
CA SER A 54 -35.12 -20.83 -15.57
C SER A 54 -36.19 -21.85 -15.19
N ASP A 55 -35.81 -23.05 -14.77
CA ASP A 55 -36.75 -24.09 -14.35
C ASP A 55 -37.34 -23.78 -12.97
N LEU A 56 -36.57 -23.08 -12.12
CA LEU A 56 -37.07 -22.60 -10.83
C LEU A 56 -38.01 -21.41 -11.02
N THR A 57 -37.64 -20.45 -11.87
CA THR A 57 -38.38 -19.20 -12.05
C THR A 57 -39.60 -19.38 -12.95
N GLY A 58 -39.51 -20.25 -13.97
CA GLY A 58 -40.44 -20.31 -15.09
C GLY A 58 -40.24 -19.16 -16.09
N PHE A 59 -39.10 -18.47 -16.02
CA PHE A 59 -38.83 -17.26 -16.79
C PHE A 59 -37.51 -17.39 -17.57
N PRO A 60 -37.48 -17.05 -18.88
CA PRO A 60 -36.27 -17.19 -19.70
C PRO A 60 -35.24 -16.12 -19.37
N GLU A 61 -34.00 -16.33 -19.82
CA GLU A 61 -32.97 -15.29 -19.80
C GLU A 61 -33.34 -14.14 -20.76
N MET A 62 -33.21 -12.89 -20.32
CA MET A 62 -33.57 -11.69 -21.10
C MET A 62 -32.58 -10.55 -20.84
N MET A 63 -32.55 -9.56 -21.75
CA MET A 63 -31.67 -8.39 -21.69
C MET A 63 -30.21 -8.80 -21.47
N ASP A 64 -29.75 -9.77 -22.28
CA ASP A 64 -28.39 -10.32 -22.23
C ASP A 64 -27.97 -10.82 -20.84
N GLY A 65 -28.94 -11.35 -20.08
CA GLY A 65 -28.70 -11.95 -18.76
C GLY A 65 -28.75 -10.98 -17.58
N ARG A 66 -29.00 -9.68 -17.81
CA ARG A 66 -29.01 -8.62 -16.78
C ARG A 66 -30.02 -8.85 -15.64
N VAL A 67 -31.12 -9.56 -15.92
CA VAL A 67 -32.25 -9.71 -14.97
C VAL A 67 -32.54 -11.15 -14.54
N LYS A 68 -31.68 -12.10 -14.90
CA LYS A 68 -31.97 -13.55 -14.79
C LYS A 68 -32.27 -14.06 -13.37
N THR A 69 -31.69 -13.45 -12.34
CA THR A 69 -31.90 -13.84 -10.94
C THR A 69 -32.78 -12.86 -10.16
N LEU A 70 -33.16 -11.73 -10.76
CA LEU A 70 -33.99 -10.68 -10.16
C LEU A 70 -35.48 -11.07 -10.20
N HIS A 71 -35.80 -12.20 -9.55
CA HIS A 71 -37.13 -12.80 -9.62
C HIS A 71 -37.68 -13.12 -8.22
N PRO A 72 -38.99 -12.91 -7.95
CA PRO A 72 -39.59 -13.21 -6.64
C PRO A 72 -39.43 -14.65 -6.17
N LYS A 73 -39.43 -15.64 -7.07
CA LYS A 73 -39.16 -17.04 -6.68
C LYS A 73 -37.74 -17.27 -6.16
N VAL A 74 -36.77 -16.46 -6.60
CA VAL A 74 -35.39 -16.52 -6.08
C VAL A 74 -35.31 -15.74 -4.78
N HIS A 75 -35.66 -14.46 -4.81
CA HIS A 75 -35.53 -13.59 -3.63
C HIS A 75 -36.49 -13.95 -2.51
N GLY A 76 -37.68 -14.43 -2.79
CA GLY A 76 -38.62 -14.96 -1.80
C GLY A 76 -38.08 -16.23 -1.13
N GLY A 77 -37.45 -17.13 -1.90
CA GLY A 77 -36.77 -18.31 -1.37
C GLY A 77 -35.58 -17.99 -0.47
N LEU A 78 -34.94 -16.84 -0.71
CA LEU A 78 -33.82 -16.33 0.09
C LEU A 78 -34.25 -15.49 1.30
N LEU A 79 -35.30 -14.67 1.19
CA LEU A 79 -35.66 -13.65 2.17
C LEU A 79 -36.79 -14.06 3.13
N ALA A 80 -37.51 -15.14 2.83
CA ALA A 80 -38.57 -15.59 3.72
C ALA A 80 -38.03 -15.97 5.11
N VAL A 81 -38.60 -15.36 6.15
CA VAL A 81 -38.29 -15.68 7.54
C VAL A 81 -39.02 -16.96 7.89
N ARG A 82 -38.28 -18.07 7.97
CA ARG A 82 -38.87 -19.43 8.03
C ARG A 82 -39.63 -19.73 9.33
N ASN A 83 -39.39 -18.94 10.37
CA ASN A 83 -40.11 -19.03 11.64
C ASN A 83 -41.36 -18.12 11.68
N ASN A 84 -41.65 -17.37 10.62
CA ASN A 84 -42.86 -16.57 10.49
C ASN A 84 -43.91 -17.33 9.65
N ALA A 85 -45.04 -17.69 10.27
CA ALA A 85 -46.11 -18.44 9.63
C ALA A 85 -46.70 -17.75 8.39
N GLU A 86 -46.78 -16.41 8.37
CA GLU A 86 -47.28 -15.66 7.21
C GLU A 86 -46.32 -15.75 6.02
N HIS A 87 -45.02 -15.69 6.28
CA HIS A 87 -44.01 -15.85 5.22
C HIS A 87 -44.05 -17.26 4.63
N VAL A 88 -44.18 -18.29 5.48
CA VAL A 88 -44.29 -19.68 5.03
C VAL A 88 -45.56 -19.89 4.21
N ALA A 89 -46.71 -19.38 4.68
CA ALA A 89 -47.97 -19.46 3.94
C ALA A 89 -47.87 -18.78 2.56
N SER A 90 -47.25 -17.60 2.49
CA SER A 90 -47.03 -16.90 1.21
C SER A 90 -46.09 -17.65 0.28
N MET A 91 -45.05 -18.30 0.81
CA MET A 91 -44.18 -19.17 0.02
C MET A 91 -44.96 -20.34 -0.59
N ASP A 92 -45.81 -21.00 0.19
CA ASP A 92 -46.62 -22.11 -0.28
C ASP A 92 -47.65 -21.67 -1.33
N GLU A 93 -48.37 -20.57 -1.07
CA GLU A 93 -49.37 -19.99 -1.98
C GLU A 93 -48.78 -19.66 -3.37
N HIS A 94 -47.55 -19.14 -3.39
CA HIS A 94 -46.89 -18.72 -4.62
C HIS A 94 -45.88 -19.75 -5.17
N ALA A 95 -45.87 -20.96 -4.62
CA ALA A 95 -44.95 -22.04 -5.00
C ALA A 95 -43.47 -21.61 -4.99
N ILE A 96 -43.08 -20.86 -3.96
CA ILE A 96 -41.71 -20.38 -3.74
C ILE A 96 -41.00 -21.39 -2.83
N GLY A 97 -40.00 -22.08 -3.40
CA GLY A 97 -39.17 -23.00 -2.62
C GLY A 97 -38.07 -22.27 -1.84
N ALA A 98 -37.78 -22.75 -0.63
CA ALA A 98 -36.65 -22.24 0.16
C ALA A 98 -35.30 -22.49 -0.54
N ILE A 99 -34.37 -21.54 -0.39
CA ILE A 99 -32.96 -21.71 -0.78
C ILE A 99 -32.12 -21.60 0.50
N ASP A 100 -31.31 -22.60 0.80
CA ASP A 100 -30.59 -22.74 2.07
C ASP A 100 -29.12 -22.30 1.97
N LEU A 101 -28.55 -22.43 0.79
CA LEU A 101 -27.18 -22.03 0.50
C LEU A 101 -27.15 -21.20 -0.79
N VAL A 102 -26.39 -20.11 -0.76
CA VAL A 102 -26.01 -19.35 -1.95
C VAL A 102 -24.49 -19.34 -2.07
N VAL A 103 -23.99 -19.62 -3.27
CA VAL A 103 -22.57 -19.55 -3.60
C VAL A 103 -22.41 -18.59 -4.77
N VAL A 104 -21.92 -17.38 -4.49
CA VAL A 104 -21.80 -16.30 -5.48
C VAL A 104 -20.50 -15.54 -5.25
N ASN A 105 -19.56 -15.65 -6.19
CA ASN A 105 -18.46 -14.69 -6.29
C ASN A 105 -18.79 -13.69 -7.42
N LEU A 106 -18.57 -12.40 -7.13
CA LEU A 106 -18.94 -11.31 -8.02
C LEU A 106 -18.00 -11.27 -9.23
N TYR A 107 -18.51 -10.78 -10.36
CA TYR A 107 -17.70 -10.57 -11.55
C TYR A 107 -16.44 -9.77 -11.21
N PRO A 108 -15.30 -10.05 -11.87
CA PRO A 108 -14.04 -9.41 -11.55
C PRO A 108 -13.99 -8.00 -12.17
N PHE A 109 -14.88 -7.10 -11.72
CA PHE A 109 -14.95 -5.71 -12.16
C PHE A 109 -13.58 -5.04 -12.11
N ALA A 110 -12.84 -5.26 -11.02
CA ALA A 110 -11.46 -4.80 -10.88
C ALA A 110 -10.54 -5.29 -11.98
N ALA A 111 -10.67 -6.55 -12.42
CA ALA A 111 -9.87 -7.10 -13.50
C ALA A 111 -10.27 -6.52 -14.87
N THR A 112 -11.57 -6.28 -15.09
CA THR A 112 -12.08 -5.61 -16.30
C THR A 112 -11.54 -4.19 -16.43
N VAL A 113 -11.52 -3.43 -15.33
CA VAL A 113 -10.89 -2.10 -15.29
C VAL A 113 -9.38 -2.21 -15.50
N ALA A 114 -8.71 -3.15 -14.81
CA ALA A 114 -7.25 -3.30 -14.86
C ALA A 114 -6.72 -3.71 -16.25
N LYS A 115 -7.50 -4.43 -17.06
CA LYS A 115 -7.10 -4.78 -18.45
C LYS A 115 -7.29 -3.63 -19.45
N GLY A 116 -7.78 -2.46 -19.02
CA GLY A 116 -7.99 -1.30 -19.88
C GLY A 116 -9.18 -1.44 -20.82
N ALA A 117 -10.25 -2.12 -20.37
CA ALA A 117 -11.50 -2.21 -21.10
C ALA A 117 -12.07 -0.81 -21.40
N ASP A 118 -12.83 -0.69 -22.49
CA ASP A 118 -13.53 0.55 -22.78
C ASP A 118 -14.68 0.80 -21.79
N ARG A 119 -15.22 2.02 -21.84
CA ARG A 119 -16.27 2.44 -20.91
C ARG A 119 -17.51 1.54 -20.98
N ASP A 120 -17.95 1.16 -22.18
CA ASP A 120 -19.19 0.39 -22.35
C ASP A 120 -19.00 -1.03 -21.83
N GLU A 121 -17.85 -1.67 -22.11
CA GLU A 121 -17.50 -2.96 -21.53
C GLU A 121 -17.44 -2.92 -19.99
N ILE A 122 -16.90 -1.85 -19.40
CA ILE A 122 -16.85 -1.70 -17.94
C ILE A 122 -18.27 -1.59 -17.36
N ILE A 123 -19.16 -0.82 -18.01
CA ILE A 123 -20.56 -0.68 -17.60
C ILE A 123 -21.29 -2.02 -17.71
N GLU A 124 -21.07 -2.79 -18.77
CA GLU A 124 -21.66 -4.13 -18.94
C GLU A 124 -21.20 -5.14 -17.88
N ASN A 125 -20.02 -4.93 -17.28
CA ASN A 125 -19.47 -5.80 -16.22
C ASN A 125 -19.92 -5.41 -14.80
N ILE A 126 -20.81 -4.42 -14.65
CA ILE A 126 -21.44 -4.10 -13.36
C ILE A 126 -22.56 -5.11 -13.09
N ASP A 127 -22.33 -5.98 -12.12
CA ASP A 127 -23.25 -7.05 -11.73
C ASP A 127 -24.37 -6.50 -10.84
N ILE A 128 -25.62 -6.74 -11.24
CA ILE A 128 -26.82 -6.38 -10.47
C ILE A 128 -27.36 -7.60 -9.71
N GLY A 129 -27.40 -8.75 -10.37
CA GLY A 129 -28.01 -9.97 -9.85
C GLY A 129 -27.19 -10.58 -8.71
N GLY A 130 -25.86 -10.64 -8.87
CA GLY A 130 -24.94 -11.17 -7.87
C GLY A 130 -25.05 -10.44 -6.53
N PRO A 131 -24.79 -9.11 -6.47
CA PRO A 131 -24.90 -8.35 -5.22
C PRO A 131 -26.30 -8.42 -4.60
N SER A 132 -27.36 -8.43 -5.43
CA SER A 132 -28.74 -8.57 -4.94
C SER A 132 -28.97 -9.91 -4.23
N MET A 133 -28.49 -11.02 -4.79
CA MET A 133 -28.58 -12.34 -4.16
C MET A 133 -27.72 -12.43 -2.90
N VAL A 134 -26.48 -11.93 -2.95
CA VAL A 134 -25.55 -11.90 -1.80
C VAL A 134 -26.19 -11.17 -0.63
N ARG A 135 -26.73 -9.96 -0.85
CA ARG A 135 -27.41 -9.18 0.20
C ARG A 135 -28.68 -9.85 0.70
N SER A 136 -29.45 -10.48 -0.18
CA SER A 136 -30.68 -11.19 0.21
C SER A 136 -30.38 -12.37 1.14
N ALA A 137 -29.40 -13.19 0.77
CA ALA A 137 -28.97 -14.33 1.58
C ALA A 137 -28.33 -13.88 2.91
N ALA A 138 -27.43 -12.88 2.87
CA ALA A 138 -26.77 -12.35 4.07
C ALA A 138 -27.77 -11.71 5.06
N LYS A 139 -28.79 -11.00 4.56
CA LYS A 139 -29.85 -10.44 5.40
C LYS A 139 -30.60 -11.55 6.16
N ASN A 140 -30.87 -12.68 5.52
CA ASN A 140 -31.62 -13.79 6.10
C ASN A 140 -30.70 -14.92 6.62
N HIS A 141 -29.53 -14.57 7.16
CA HIS A 141 -28.55 -15.54 7.64
C HIS A 141 -29.02 -16.42 8.80
N GLU A 142 -30.14 -16.09 9.45
CA GLU A 142 -30.81 -17.02 10.36
C GLU A 142 -31.17 -18.34 9.67
N SER A 143 -31.49 -18.29 8.37
CA SER A 143 -31.97 -19.42 7.58
C SER A 143 -31.11 -19.77 6.36
N VAL A 144 -30.26 -18.87 5.89
CA VAL A 144 -29.52 -19.02 4.62
C VAL A 144 -28.01 -18.84 4.84
N ALA A 145 -27.20 -19.79 4.36
CA ALA A 145 -25.75 -19.64 4.29
C ALA A 145 -25.35 -18.94 2.97
N ILE A 146 -24.37 -18.03 3.01
CA ILE A 146 -23.89 -17.30 1.84
C ILE A 146 -22.38 -17.39 1.74
N VAL A 147 -21.85 -17.96 0.66
CA VAL A 147 -20.42 -18.02 0.41
C VAL A 147 -20.05 -17.17 -0.79
N THR A 148 -19.11 -16.23 -0.59
CA THR A 148 -18.65 -15.30 -1.63
C THR A 148 -17.20 -15.47 -2.06
N ASP A 149 -16.44 -16.33 -1.38
CA ASP A 149 -15.01 -16.54 -1.61
C ASP A 149 -14.74 -18.06 -1.68
N PRO A 150 -14.11 -18.58 -2.75
CA PRO A 150 -13.72 -19.98 -2.86
C PRO A 150 -12.87 -20.49 -1.68
N ALA A 151 -12.12 -19.61 -1.01
CA ALA A 151 -11.32 -19.98 0.16
C ALA A 151 -12.18 -20.50 1.34
N ASP A 152 -13.49 -20.21 1.36
CA ASP A 152 -14.40 -20.72 2.39
C ASP A 152 -15.02 -22.09 2.05
N TYR A 153 -14.80 -22.64 0.85
CA TYR A 153 -15.44 -23.90 0.43
C TYR A 153 -15.05 -25.07 1.31
N ALA A 154 -13.75 -25.24 1.60
CA ALA A 154 -13.27 -26.30 2.47
C ALA A 154 -13.93 -26.24 3.86
N ARG A 155 -14.08 -25.04 4.41
CA ARG A 155 -14.72 -24.83 5.71
C ARG A 155 -16.22 -25.12 5.69
N LEU A 156 -16.92 -24.74 4.62
CA LEU A 156 -18.34 -25.11 4.44
C LEU A 156 -18.50 -26.63 4.34
N ILE A 157 -17.65 -27.30 3.57
CA ILE A 157 -17.68 -28.77 3.42
C ILE A 157 -17.46 -29.44 4.77
N GLU A 158 -16.48 -28.98 5.55
CA GLU A 158 -16.22 -29.50 6.90
C GLU A 158 -17.40 -29.26 7.86
N GLU A 159 -17.97 -28.05 7.88
CA GLU A 159 -19.14 -27.71 8.69
C GLU A 159 -20.31 -28.65 8.36
N MET A 160 -20.60 -28.87 7.07
CA MET A 160 -21.66 -29.77 6.63
C MET A 160 -21.37 -31.22 7.02
N ALA A 161 -20.13 -31.70 6.86
CA ALA A 161 -19.76 -33.06 7.24
C ALA A 161 -19.97 -33.32 8.74
N GLN A 162 -19.59 -32.36 9.59
CA GLN A 162 -19.73 -32.46 11.05
C GLN A 162 -21.19 -32.36 11.51
N LYS A 163 -22.06 -31.70 10.74
CA LYS A 163 -23.46 -31.41 11.10
C LYS A 163 -24.48 -32.15 10.23
N GLY A 164 -24.08 -33.22 9.53
CA GLY A 164 -25.00 -34.03 8.75
C GLY A 164 -25.69 -33.27 7.60
N GLY A 165 -24.96 -32.39 6.92
CA GLY A 165 -25.46 -31.55 5.83
C GLY A 165 -26.07 -30.21 6.26
N ALA A 166 -25.97 -29.86 7.55
CA ALA A 166 -26.45 -28.59 8.08
C ALA A 166 -25.33 -27.56 8.32
N THR A 167 -25.72 -26.31 8.50
CA THR A 167 -24.84 -25.23 8.99
C THR A 167 -25.30 -24.74 10.36
N SER A 168 -24.36 -24.31 11.21
CA SER A 168 -24.69 -23.59 12.43
C SER A 168 -25.09 -22.15 12.18
N TYR A 169 -25.82 -21.59 13.14
CA TYR A 169 -26.14 -20.16 13.15
C TYR A 169 -24.87 -19.29 13.14
N ASP A 170 -23.88 -19.61 13.98
CA ASP A 170 -22.64 -18.83 14.10
C ASP A 170 -21.84 -18.86 12.79
N PHE A 171 -21.82 -19.99 12.09
CA PHE A 171 -21.20 -20.10 10.77
C PHE A 171 -21.93 -19.23 9.74
N ARG A 172 -23.27 -19.27 9.67
CA ARG A 172 -24.04 -18.41 8.77
C ARG A 172 -23.86 -16.92 9.08
N ARG A 173 -23.83 -16.55 10.36
CA ARG A 173 -23.59 -15.17 10.81
C ARG A 173 -22.21 -14.67 10.38
N LEU A 174 -21.18 -15.52 10.50
CA LEU A 174 -19.83 -15.19 10.02
C LEU A 174 -19.85 -14.95 8.50
N LEU A 175 -20.43 -15.88 7.76
CA LEU A 175 -20.55 -15.80 6.30
C LEU A 175 -21.31 -14.54 5.84
N ALA A 176 -22.37 -14.16 6.55
CA ALA A 176 -23.12 -12.93 6.28
C ALA A 176 -22.27 -11.66 6.46
N ALA A 177 -21.41 -11.62 7.48
CA ALA A 177 -20.49 -10.51 7.67
C ALA A 177 -19.47 -10.42 6.52
N LYS A 178 -18.93 -11.56 6.07
CA LYS A 178 -18.04 -11.61 4.90
C LYS A 178 -18.75 -11.15 3.62
N ALA A 179 -20.00 -11.55 3.42
CA ALA A 179 -20.82 -11.18 2.27
C ALA A 179 -21.08 -9.65 2.19
N TYR A 180 -21.40 -9.00 3.31
CA TYR A 180 -21.54 -7.54 3.34
C TYR A 180 -20.22 -6.82 3.11
N ALA A 181 -19.10 -7.33 3.65
CA ALA A 181 -17.79 -6.78 3.36
C ALA A 181 -17.43 -6.90 1.86
N ALA A 182 -17.74 -8.03 1.22
CA ALA A 182 -17.49 -8.25 -0.20
C ALA A 182 -18.28 -7.28 -1.09
N THR A 183 -19.55 -7.04 -0.77
CA THR A 183 -20.38 -6.08 -1.52
C THR A 183 -19.98 -4.62 -1.28
N ALA A 184 -19.61 -4.26 -0.05
CA ALA A 184 -19.06 -2.93 0.24
C ALA A 184 -17.77 -2.65 -0.54
N ALA A 185 -16.88 -3.65 -0.64
CA ALA A 185 -15.66 -3.54 -1.43
C ALA A 185 -15.95 -3.45 -2.94
N TYR A 186 -16.92 -4.21 -3.43
CA TYR A 186 -17.36 -4.16 -4.83
C TYR A 186 -17.90 -2.79 -5.23
N ASP A 187 -18.85 -2.26 -4.46
CA ASP A 187 -19.45 -0.95 -4.72
C ASP A 187 -18.43 0.19 -4.57
N SER A 188 -17.47 0.05 -3.64
CA SER A 188 -16.34 1.00 -3.50
C SER A 188 -15.49 1.07 -4.76
N MET A 189 -15.24 -0.06 -5.44
CA MET A 189 -14.47 -0.10 -6.68
C MET A 189 -15.22 0.57 -7.83
N ILE A 190 -16.54 0.33 -7.94
CA ILE A 190 -17.40 0.97 -8.94
C ILE A 190 -17.42 2.49 -8.72
N ALA A 191 -17.67 2.93 -7.48
CA ALA A 191 -17.70 4.35 -7.12
C ALA A 191 -16.34 5.03 -7.42
N SER A 192 -15.24 4.36 -7.10
CA SER A 192 -13.89 4.87 -7.39
C SER A 192 -13.63 4.98 -8.89
N TRP A 193 -14.05 4.00 -9.69
CA TRP A 193 -13.90 4.07 -11.15
C TRP A 193 -14.68 5.25 -11.76
N PHE A 194 -15.94 5.44 -11.37
CA PHE A 194 -16.72 6.59 -11.83
C PHE A 194 -16.08 7.92 -11.42
N ALA A 195 -15.63 8.04 -10.17
CA ALA A 195 -15.01 9.26 -9.67
C ALA A 195 -13.71 9.61 -10.39
N PHE A 196 -12.76 8.67 -10.44
CA PHE A 196 -11.39 8.96 -10.85
C PHE A 196 -11.13 8.70 -12.34
N ALA A 197 -11.69 7.63 -12.90
CA ALA A 197 -11.40 7.22 -14.28
C ALA A 197 -12.42 7.77 -15.28
N ASP A 198 -13.72 7.71 -14.97
CA ASP A 198 -14.78 8.21 -15.88
C ASP A 198 -14.88 9.74 -15.85
N GLN A 199 -14.92 10.34 -14.65
CA GLN A 199 -15.12 11.78 -14.48
C GLN A 199 -13.83 12.59 -14.30
N GLY A 200 -12.70 11.94 -13.98
CA GLY A 200 -11.43 12.63 -13.73
C GLY A 200 -11.43 13.53 -12.49
N THR A 201 -12.30 13.25 -11.52
CA THR A 201 -12.45 14.09 -10.32
C THR A 201 -11.36 13.76 -9.30
N ALA A 202 -10.50 14.75 -8.98
CA ALA A 202 -9.40 14.56 -8.04
C ALA A 202 -9.87 14.29 -6.58
N PHE A 203 -10.94 14.97 -6.15
CA PHE A 203 -11.54 14.84 -4.82
C PHE A 203 -13.06 14.68 -4.95
N PRO A 204 -13.58 13.44 -5.03
CA PRO A 204 -15.02 13.22 -5.16
C PRO A 204 -15.77 13.62 -3.89
N GLU A 205 -17.06 13.94 -4.04
CA GLU A 205 -17.94 14.28 -2.90
C GLU A 205 -18.03 13.16 -1.86
N THR A 206 -17.90 11.90 -2.30
CA THR A 206 -17.80 10.72 -1.44
C THR A 206 -16.52 9.95 -1.78
N LEU A 207 -15.63 9.80 -0.80
CA LEU A 207 -14.43 8.99 -0.92
C LEU A 207 -14.62 7.65 -0.19
N ALA A 208 -14.78 6.56 -0.95
CA ALA A 208 -14.84 5.21 -0.41
C ALA A 208 -13.43 4.60 -0.34
N VAL A 209 -13.02 4.16 0.84
CA VAL A 209 -11.72 3.51 1.07
C VAL A 209 -11.96 2.07 1.52
N ALA A 210 -11.83 1.14 0.58
CA ALA A 210 -11.95 -0.29 0.85
C ALA A 210 -10.57 -0.95 0.98
N SER A 211 -10.39 -1.74 2.04
CA SER A 211 -9.18 -2.49 2.31
C SER A 211 -9.49 -3.85 2.95
N LYS A 212 -8.61 -4.83 2.75
CA LYS A 212 -8.70 -6.17 3.31
C LYS A 212 -7.66 -6.34 4.40
N LEU A 213 -8.03 -6.94 5.54
CA LEU A 213 -7.07 -7.28 6.57
C LEU A 213 -5.99 -8.20 5.99
N GLY A 214 -4.73 -7.76 6.03
CA GLY A 214 -3.57 -8.56 5.67
C GLY A 214 -3.11 -9.40 6.86
N SER A 215 -2.83 -8.74 7.98
CA SER A 215 -2.44 -9.40 9.23
C SER A 215 -2.70 -8.51 10.43
N THR A 216 -2.94 -9.11 11.60
CA THR A 216 -2.85 -8.39 12.87
C THR A 216 -1.39 -8.22 13.26
N LEU A 217 -1.04 -7.09 13.87
CA LEU A 217 0.31 -6.81 14.35
C LEU A 217 0.36 -6.98 15.87
N ARG A 218 1.56 -7.26 16.39
CA ARG A 218 1.78 -7.46 17.83
C ARG A 218 1.31 -6.27 18.67
N TYR A 219 1.53 -5.04 18.18
CA TYR A 219 1.08 -3.77 18.73
C TYR A 219 1.26 -2.67 17.66
N GLY A 220 0.77 -1.45 17.93
CA GLY A 220 0.91 -0.26 17.09
C GLY A 220 2.27 0.43 17.25
N GLU A 221 2.31 1.75 17.30
CA GLU A 221 3.56 2.47 17.57
C GLU A 221 4.12 2.11 18.96
N ASN A 222 3.24 1.87 19.92
CA ASN A 222 3.56 1.55 21.31
C ASN A 222 2.91 0.23 21.76
N PRO A 223 3.50 -0.51 22.73
CA PRO A 223 3.03 -1.82 23.17
C PRO A 223 1.57 -1.91 23.66
N HIS A 224 1.00 -0.81 24.15
CA HIS A 224 -0.38 -0.75 24.66
C HIS A 224 -1.43 -0.47 23.57
N GLN A 225 -1.00 -0.18 22.34
CA GLN A 225 -1.87 0.07 21.19
C GLN A 225 -1.99 -1.21 20.36
N SER A 226 -3.20 -1.60 19.97
CA SER A 226 -3.40 -2.70 19.00
C SER A 226 -3.26 -2.17 17.57
N ALA A 227 -2.80 -3.02 16.64
CA ALA A 227 -2.66 -2.64 15.24
C ALA A 227 -2.85 -3.81 14.27
N ALA A 228 -3.06 -3.49 13.01
CA ALA A 228 -3.19 -4.43 11.90
C ALA A 228 -2.73 -3.78 10.60
N LEU A 229 -2.17 -4.58 9.69
CA LEU A 229 -1.91 -4.20 8.31
C LEU A 229 -3.16 -4.45 7.47
N TYR A 230 -3.59 -3.45 6.72
CA TYR A 230 -4.64 -3.57 5.71
C TYR A 230 -4.05 -3.39 4.32
N LEU A 231 -4.50 -4.23 3.39
CA LEU A 231 -4.12 -4.23 1.99
C LEU A 231 -5.20 -3.55 1.14
N PRO A 232 -4.83 -2.78 0.11
CA PRO A 232 -5.82 -2.15 -0.77
C PRO A 232 -6.66 -3.21 -1.49
N VAL A 233 -7.93 -2.88 -1.75
CA VAL A 233 -8.78 -3.66 -2.67
C VAL A 233 -8.78 -2.99 -4.04
N GLY A 234 -8.42 -3.74 -5.08
CA GLY A 234 -8.33 -3.24 -6.45
C GLY A 234 -6.91 -2.88 -6.87
N PRO A 235 -6.73 -2.22 -8.04
CA PRO A 235 -5.42 -1.83 -8.54
C PRO A 235 -4.69 -0.88 -7.58
N SER A 236 -3.45 -1.21 -7.24
CA SER A 236 -2.59 -0.39 -6.37
C SER A 236 -1.13 -0.50 -6.77
N ALA A 237 -0.32 0.47 -6.35
CA ALA A 237 1.13 0.30 -6.35
C ALA A 237 1.52 -0.84 -5.41
N LYS A 238 2.59 -1.57 -5.75
CA LYS A 238 3.23 -2.51 -4.84
C LYS A 238 4.23 -1.77 -3.96
N GLY A 239 4.30 -2.16 -2.69
CA GLY A 239 5.26 -1.62 -1.72
C GLY A 239 5.52 -2.61 -0.60
N ILE A 240 5.95 -2.12 0.57
CA ILE A 240 6.30 -2.97 1.73
C ILE A 240 5.16 -3.90 2.15
N ALA A 241 3.92 -3.45 2.05
CA ALA A 241 2.75 -4.26 2.40
C ALA A 241 2.57 -5.52 1.52
N GLN A 242 3.18 -5.57 0.33
CA GLN A 242 3.17 -6.71 -0.57
C GLN A 242 4.56 -7.37 -0.74
N ALA A 243 5.56 -6.90 0.01
CA ALA A 243 6.91 -7.45 -0.09
C ALA A 243 6.97 -8.88 0.48
N GLU A 244 7.79 -9.72 -0.15
CA GLU A 244 8.04 -11.06 0.35
C GLU A 244 9.04 -11.00 1.51
N GLN A 245 8.63 -11.46 2.69
CA GLN A 245 9.53 -11.60 3.83
C GLN A 245 10.26 -12.95 3.76
N ILE A 246 11.55 -12.92 3.42
CA ILE A 246 12.37 -14.13 3.25
C ILE A 246 12.79 -14.73 4.59
N GLN A 247 13.04 -13.89 5.60
CA GLN A 247 13.46 -14.35 6.91
C GLN A 247 13.13 -13.34 8.02
N GLY A 248 13.47 -13.69 9.26
CA GLY A 248 13.35 -12.83 10.43
C GLY A 248 12.01 -12.95 11.16
N LYS A 249 11.84 -12.10 12.17
CA LYS A 249 10.59 -12.01 12.97
C LYS A 249 9.48 -11.31 12.19
N GLU A 250 8.24 -11.48 12.63
CA GLU A 250 7.12 -10.65 12.15
C GLU A 250 7.47 -9.14 12.22
N LEU A 251 7.05 -8.39 11.21
CA LEU A 251 7.21 -6.93 11.16
C LEU A 251 6.31 -6.26 12.21
N SER A 252 6.88 -5.33 12.97
CA SER A 252 6.10 -4.42 13.83
C SER A 252 5.48 -3.27 13.03
N TYR A 253 4.56 -2.52 13.63
CA TYR A 253 4.00 -1.31 13.03
C TYR A 253 5.10 -0.31 12.61
N ASN A 254 6.06 -0.06 13.51
CA ASN A 254 7.17 0.85 13.22
C ASN A 254 8.09 0.29 12.13
N ASN A 255 8.24 -1.04 12.03
CA ASN A 255 9.01 -1.62 10.91
C ASN A 255 8.33 -1.35 9.56
N TYR A 256 7.00 -1.48 9.47
CA TYR A 256 6.27 -1.12 8.24
C TYR A 256 6.44 0.37 7.91
N ASN A 257 6.26 1.25 8.90
CA ASN A 257 6.35 2.70 8.70
C ASN A 257 7.76 3.15 8.26
N ASP A 258 8.80 2.66 8.92
CA ASP A 258 10.19 3.02 8.62
C ASP A 258 10.66 2.37 7.30
N ALA A 259 10.22 1.13 7.00
CA ALA A 259 10.55 0.49 5.73
C ALA A 259 9.84 1.14 4.54
N ASP A 260 8.61 1.64 4.72
CA ASP A 260 7.90 2.41 3.69
C ASP A 260 8.62 3.74 3.42
N ALA A 261 9.02 4.46 4.48
CA ALA A 261 9.83 5.68 4.33
C ALA A 261 11.17 5.43 3.61
N ALA A 262 11.85 4.32 3.93
CA ALA A 262 13.09 3.93 3.25
C ALA A 262 12.85 3.54 1.78
N LEU A 263 11.77 2.80 1.50
CA LEU A 263 11.40 2.38 0.15
C LEU A 263 11.04 3.58 -0.73
N GLU A 264 10.23 4.51 -0.23
CA GLU A 264 9.84 5.73 -0.95
C GLU A 264 11.06 6.58 -1.33
N LEU A 265 12.00 6.78 -0.39
CA LEU A 265 13.20 7.55 -0.65
C LEU A 265 14.16 6.84 -1.62
N VAL A 266 14.42 5.54 -1.43
CA VAL A 266 15.33 4.83 -2.34
C VAL A 266 14.76 4.72 -3.76
N SER A 267 13.45 4.77 -3.90
CA SER A 267 12.75 4.75 -5.19
C SER A 267 12.94 6.02 -6.01
N GLU A 268 13.27 7.16 -5.38
CA GLU A 268 13.70 8.38 -6.11
C GLU A 268 14.98 8.12 -6.93
N PHE A 269 15.77 7.11 -6.53
CA PHE A 269 17.00 6.69 -7.19
C PHE A 269 16.83 5.38 -7.97
N ARG A 270 15.59 4.93 -8.26
CA ARG A 270 15.34 3.61 -8.86
C ARG A 270 16.11 3.38 -10.17
N ASP A 271 16.24 4.41 -11.00
CA ASP A 271 16.87 4.36 -12.32
C ASP A 271 18.33 4.86 -12.30
N GLY A 272 18.86 5.18 -11.11
CA GLY A 272 20.20 5.73 -10.90
C GLY A 272 21.31 4.70 -10.60
N PRO A 273 22.49 5.12 -10.13
CA PRO A 273 23.54 4.21 -9.69
C PRO A 273 23.15 3.47 -8.39
N PRO A 274 23.88 2.42 -7.98
CA PRO A 274 23.71 1.78 -6.68
C PRO A 274 23.58 2.80 -5.55
N THR A 275 22.48 2.73 -4.81
CA THR A 275 22.10 3.71 -3.79
C THR A 275 21.56 2.99 -2.57
N VAL A 276 21.98 3.45 -1.39
CA VAL A 276 21.59 2.92 -0.08
C VAL A 276 20.97 4.04 0.75
N VAL A 277 19.84 3.73 1.36
CA VAL A 277 19.11 4.59 2.28
C VAL A 277 19.04 3.91 3.64
N ILE A 278 19.45 4.60 4.70
CA ILE A 278 19.35 4.15 6.09
C ILE A 278 18.38 5.07 6.83
N VAL A 279 17.31 4.50 7.36
CA VAL A 279 16.22 5.22 8.03
C VAL A 279 16.08 4.76 9.48
N LYS A 280 15.69 5.70 10.33
CA LYS A 280 15.22 5.43 11.69
C LYS A 280 14.12 6.41 12.06
N HIS A 281 12.98 5.91 12.55
CA HIS A 281 11.81 6.72 12.91
C HIS A 281 11.36 7.62 11.76
N ALA A 282 11.18 7.01 10.58
CA ALA A 282 10.75 7.60 9.32
C ALA A 282 11.60 8.80 8.83
N ASN A 283 12.83 8.95 9.31
CA ASN A 283 13.79 9.95 8.84
C ASN A 283 15.07 9.26 8.36
N PRO A 284 15.68 9.68 7.24
CA PRO A 284 16.95 9.15 6.81
C PRO A 284 18.06 9.65 7.74
N CYS A 285 18.87 8.74 8.27
CA CYS A 285 20.10 9.09 8.99
C CYS A 285 21.33 9.08 8.06
N GLY A 286 21.26 8.38 6.92
CA GLY A 286 22.28 8.41 5.89
C GLY A 286 21.76 7.94 4.54
N VAL A 287 22.16 8.61 3.47
CA VAL A 287 21.88 8.22 2.08
C VAL A 287 23.14 8.40 1.27
N ALA A 288 23.47 7.44 0.42
CA ALA A 288 24.56 7.61 -0.53
C ALA A 288 24.37 6.78 -1.79
N THR A 289 24.97 7.27 -2.86
CA THR A 289 25.08 6.61 -4.16
C THR A 289 26.56 6.31 -4.42
N GLY A 290 26.88 5.16 -5.03
CA GLY A 290 28.24 4.70 -5.29
C GLY A 290 28.34 3.88 -6.59
N GLU A 291 29.54 3.40 -6.93
CA GLU A 291 29.72 2.50 -8.09
C GLU A 291 29.22 1.08 -7.76
N THR A 292 29.32 0.70 -6.49
CA THR A 292 28.80 -0.57 -5.94
C THR A 292 27.89 -0.32 -4.74
N LEU A 293 27.05 -1.31 -4.40
CA LEU A 293 26.16 -1.21 -3.23
C LEU A 293 26.94 -1.14 -1.91
N ILE A 294 28.07 -1.83 -1.81
CA ILE A 294 28.92 -1.80 -0.61
C ILE A 294 29.53 -0.42 -0.38
N GLU A 295 30.04 0.24 -1.43
CA GLU A 295 30.55 1.61 -1.34
C GLU A 295 29.44 2.60 -0.93
N ALA A 296 28.26 2.47 -1.54
CA ALA A 296 27.11 3.28 -1.19
C ALA A 296 26.67 3.04 0.27
N TYR A 297 26.68 1.80 0.74
CA TYR A 297 26.36 1.45 2.13
C TYR A 297 27.36 2.08 3.11
N GLU A 298 28.67 1.91 2.86
CA GLU A 298 29.71 2.46 3.73
C GLU A 298 29.64 3.99 3.79
N ALA A 299 29.40 4.65 2.65
CA ALA A 299 29.22 6.10 2.60
C ALA A 299 27.96 6.57 3.33
N ALA A 300 26.83 5.87 3.17
CA ALA A 300 25.58 6.17 3.89
C ALA A 300 25.75 5.98 5.40
N LEU A 301 26.38 4.88 5.82
CA LEU A 301 26.64 4.58 7.24
C LEU A 301 27.56 5.62 7.87
N ALA A 302 28.54 6.12 7.13
CA ALA A 302 29.49 7.12 7.62
C ALA A 302 28.86 8.49 7.89
N CYS A 303 27.66 8.78 7.39
CA CYS A 303 26.91 10.00 7.70
C CYS A 303 26.51 10.08 9.18
N ASP A 304 25.94 9.01 9.73
CA ASP A 304 25.54 8.92 11.15
C ASP A 304 25.45 7.45 11.60
N SER A 305 26.62 6.86 11.88
CA SER A 305 26.75 5.45 12.26
C SER A 305 26.09 5.11 13.60
N VAL A 306 25.89 6.11 14.47
CA VAL A 306 25.22 5.93 15.77
C VAL A 306 23.72 5.82 15.57
N SER A 307 23.11 6.70 14.78
CA SER A 307 21.69 6.61 14.47
C SER A 307 21.36 5.39 13.62
N ALA A 308 22.27 4.94 12.75
CA ALA A 308 22.09 3.75 11.92
C ALA A 308 21.91 2.45 12.73
N PHE A 309 22.37 2.41 13.99
CA PHE A 309 22.18 1.24 14.85
C PHE A 309 20.69 0.99 15.13
N GLY A 310 20.21 -0.19 14.76
CA GLY A 310 18.80 -0.58 14.79
C GLY A 310 17.96 0.09 13.71
N GLY A 311 18.61 0.62 12.66
CA GLY A 311 17.94 1.24 11.53
C GLY A 311 17.33 0.23 10.56
N ILE A 312 16.65 0.78 9.57
CA ILE A 312 16.11 0.08 8.41
C ILE A 312 16.88 0.53 7.18
N ILE A 313 17.28 -0.44 6.36
CA ILE A 313 18.07 -0.20 5.15
C ILE A 313 17.21 -0.52 3.94
N ALA A 314 17.19 0.36 2.95
CA ALA A 314 16.63 0.09 1.63
C ALA A 314 17.69 0.34 0.55
N VAL A 315 17.71 -0.52 -0.47
CA VAL A 315 18.65 -0.42 -1.60
C VAL A 315 17.91 -0.42 -2.94
N ASN A 316 18.46 0.26 -3.95
CA ASN A 316 17.82 0.34 -5.27
C ASN A 316 18.23 -0.78 -6.25
N ARG A 317 19.15 -1.67 -5.85
CA ARG A 317 19.66 -2.78 -6.67
C ARG A 317 19.54 -4.08 -5.87
N PRO A 318 19.49 -5.25 -6.53
CA PRO A 318 19.52 -6.53 -5.82
C PRO A 318 20.74 -6.63 -4.91
N LEU A 319 20.56 -7.18 -3.71
CA LEU A 319 21.63 -7.35 -2.74
C LEU A 319 22.61 -8.44 -3.17
N ASP A 320 23.90 -8.13 -3.00
CA ASP A 320 25.01 -9.06 -3.16
C ASP A 320 25.59 -9.50 -1.81
N GLY A 321 26.35 -10.60 -1.82
CA GLY A 321 27.04 -11.14 -0.64
C GLY A 321 27.92 -10.12 0.10
N PRO A 322 28.84 -9.40 -0.57
CA PRO A 322 29.70 -8.41 0.08
C PRO A 322 28.93 -7.32 0.83
N THR A 323 27.89 -6.77 0.22
CA THR A 323 27.02 -5.75 0.85
C THR A 323 26.27 -6.34 2.03
N ALA A 324 25.76 -7.57 1.92
CA ALA A 324 25.06 -8.24 3.01
C ALA A 324 25.96 -8.51 4.23
N GLU A 325 27.23 -8.86 4.01
CA GLU A 325 28.23 -9.04 5.08
C GLU A 325 28.48 -7.70 5.79
N ALA A 326 28.66 -6.62 5.04
CA ALA A 326 28.86 -5.28 5.58
C ALA A 326 27.66 -4.79 6.41
N ILE A 327 26.43 -5.00 5.90
CA ILE A 327 25.19 -4.69 6.64
C ILE A 327 25.08 -5.52 7.92
N SER A 328 25.52 -6.78 7.88
CA SER A 328 25.48 -7.71 9.02
C SER A 328 26.50 -7.37 10.12
N GLY A 329 27.42 -6.44 9.86
CA GLY A 329 28.38 -5.92 10.84
C GLY A 329 27.76 -5.05 11.93
N ILE A 330 26.57 -4.47 11.67
CA ILE A 330 25.83 -3.64 12.62
C ILE A 330 24.46 -4.25 12.93
N PHE A 331 23.86 -3.84 14.04
CA PHE A 331 22.49 -4.24 14.34
C PHE A 331 21.53 -3.53 13.38
N THR A 332 20.83 -4.29 12.54
CA THR A 332 19.87 -3.81 11.53
C THR A 332 18.54 -4.55 11.74
N GLU A 333 17.44 -3.81 11.82
CA GLU A 333 16.10 -4.39 12.05
C GLU A 333 15.52 -4.99 10.76
N VAL A 334 15.59 -4.23 9.68
CA VAL A 334 14.99 -4.57 8.37
C VAL A 334 15.93 -4.17 7.24
N VAL A 335 16.02 -5.02 6.23
CA VAL A 335 16.65 -4.72 4.93
C VAL A 335 15.61 -4.94 3.83
N ALA A 336 15.37 -3.94 2.99
CA ALA A 336 14.48 -3.99 1.84
C ALA A 336 15.26 -3.83 0.53
N ALA A 337 14.99 -4.72 -0.43
CA ALA A 337 15.67 -4.70 -1.73
C ALA A 337 14.77 -5.24 -2.84
N PRO A 338 15.01 -4.88 -4.11
CA PRO A 338 14.26 -5.45 -5.23
C PRO A 338 14.53 -6.95 -5.42
N GLY A 339 15.67 -7.45 -4.95
CA GLY A 339 16.07 -8.85 -4.98
C GLY A 339 17.29 -9.10 -4.08
N ALA A 340 17.69 -10.36 -3.95
CA ALA A 340 18.92 -10.75 -3.26
C ALA A 340 19.46 -12.05 -3.86
N ASP A 341 20.80 -12.13 -4.01
CA ASP A 341 21.45 -13.39 -4.36
C ASP A 341 21.44 -14.39 -3.17
N ASP A 342 21.87 -15.62 -3.43
CA ASP A 342 21.83 -16.67 -2.42
C ASP A 342 22.90 -16.50 -1.34
N GLU A 343 24.01 -15.83 -1.64
CA GLU A 343 25.07 -15.52 -0.67
C GLU A 343 24.57 -14.50 0.36
N ALA A 344 23.92 -13.42 -0.10
CA ALA A 344 23.29 -12.40 0.72
C ALA A 344 22.21 -13.02 1.64
N LYS A 345 21.35 -13.88 1.10
CA LYS A 345 20.34 -14.61 1.90
C LYS A 345 21.01 -15.47 2.97
N ALA A 346 22.07 -16.20 2.62
CA ALA A 346 22.80 -17.07 3.55
C ALA A 346 23.49 -16.28 4.67
N ILE A 347 24.05 -15.10 4.37
CA ILE A 347 24.64 -14.20 5.36
C ILE A 347 23.57 -13.68 6.32
N PHE A 348 22.47 -13.14 5.79
CA PHE A 348 21.39 -12.61 6.61
C PHE A 348 20.70 -13.67 7.48
N ALA A 349 20.56 -14.91 6.98
CA ALA A 349 20.00 -16.02 7.75
C ALA A 349 20.75 -16.32 9.06
N LYS A 350 22.02 -15.93 9.18
CA LYS A 350 22.79 -16.01 10.44
C LYS A 350 22.29 -15.02 11.49
N LYS A 351 21.59 -13.95 11.08
CA LYS A 351 21.00 -12.91 11.93
C LYS A 351 19.50 -13.17 12.12
N LYS A 352 19.16 -14.14 12.98
CA LYS A 352 17.78 -14.66 13.20
C LYS A 352 16.64 -13.63 13.35
N ASN A 353 16.93 -12.40 13.78
CA ASN A 353 15.92 -11.36 14.00
C ASN A 353 15.77 -10.37 12.84
N LEU A 354 16.77 -10.26 11.97
CA LEU A 354 16.78 -9.30 10.86
C LEU A 354 15.71 -9.73 9.85
N ARG A 355 14.84 -8.80 9.43
CA ARG A 355 13.91 -9.08 8.32
C ARG A 355 14.57 -8.72 7.00
N LEU A 356 14.57 -9.66 6.07
CA LEU A 356 14.89 -9.39 4.67
C LEU A 356 13.59 -9.35 3.88
N LEU A 357 13.28 -8.21 3.28
CA LEU A 357 12.09 -7.97 2.47
C LEU A 357 12.49 -7.83 0.99
N LEU A 358 11.93 -8.66 0.13
CA LEU A 358 12.06 -8.53 -1.31
C LEU A 358 10.83 -7.83 -1.89
N THR A 359 11.04 -6.66 -2.48
CA THR A 359 9.96 -5.83 -3.03
C THR A 359 9.61 -6.19 -4.47
N GLY A 360 10.51 -6.86 -5.19
CA GLY A 360 10.49 -6.87 -6.66
C GLY A 360 10.77 -5.45 -7.18
N ASP A 361 10.10 -5.05 -8.25
CA ASP A 361 10.27 -3.70 -8.81
C ASP A 361 10.02 -2.60 -7.78
N LEU A 362 10.89 -1.59 -7.78
CA LEU A 362 10.70 -0.40 -6.95
C LEU A 362 9.56 0.45 -7.50
N PRO A 363 8.72 1.05 -6.64
CA PRO A 363 7.63 1.88 -7.10
C PRO A 363 8.14 3.14 -7.84
N ASP A 364 7.35 3.62 -8.79
CA ASP A 364 7.65 4.87 -9.48
C ASP A 364 7.49 6.09 -8.55
N PRO A 365 8.53 6.91 -8.32
CA PRO A 365 8.42 8.10 -7.48
C PRO A 365 7.49 9.17 -8.08
N ALA A 366 7.33 9.22 -9.41
CA ALA A 366 6.47 10.17 -10.11
C ALA A 366 4.98 9.74 -10.12
N ARG A 367 4.66 8.54 -9.62
CA ARG A 367 3.28 8.02 -9.67
C ARG A 367 2.28 8.93 -8.97
N PRO A 368 1.07 9.08 -9.54
CA PRO A 368 -0.01 9.77 -8.86
C PRO A 368 -0.52 8.93 -7.69
N GLY A 369 -1.33 9.56 -6.83
CA GLY A 369 -2.02 8.87 -5.76
C GLY A 369 -2.49 9.85 -4.69
N LEU A 370 -3.32 9.35 -3.77
CA LEU A 370 -3.80 10.10 -2.62
C LEU A 370 -3.06 9.68 -1.35
N GLN A 371 -2.81 10.64 -0.47
CA GLN A 371 -2.39 10.43 0.91
C GLN A 371 -3.52 10.84 1.83
N ILE A 372 -3.82 9.99 2.82
CA ILE A 372 -4.92 10.18 3.76
C ILE A 372 -4.34 10.26 5.17
N LYS A 373 -4.71 11.31 5.90
CA LYS A 373 -4.37 11.49 7.32
C LYS A 373 -5.64 11.60 8.14
N SER A 374 -5.76 10.76 9.17
CA SER A 374 -6.83 10.87 10.14
C SER A 374 -6.62 12.09 11.06
N ILE A 375 -7.69 12.83 11.31
CA ILE A 375 -7.76 13.91 12.29
C ILE A 375 -8.98 13.69 13.20
N ALA A 376 -9.04 14.37 14.34
CA ALA A 376 -10.20 14.30 15.20
C ALA A 376 -11.48 14.71 14.44
N GLY A 377 -12.36 13.74 14.20
CA GLY A 377 -13.64 13.94 13.51
C GLY A 377 -13.59 13.90 11.99
N GLY A 378 -12.47 13.57 11.33
CA GLY A 378 -12.43 13.54 9.87
C GLY A 378 -11.12 13.05 9.24
N LEU A 379 -10.99 13.27 7.93
CA LEU A 379 -9.84 12.90 7.11
C LEU A 379 -9.31 14.13 6.36
N LEU A 380 -7.99 14.30 6.33
CA LEU A 380 -7.30 15.16 5.37
C LEU A 380 -6.82 14.29 4.20
N VAL A 381 -7.15 14.70 2.98
CA VAL A 381 -6.79 13.98 1.76
C VAL A 381 -6.04 14.93 0.83
N GLN A 382 -4.87 14.52 0.35
CA GLN A 382 -4.04 15.29 -0.58
C GLN A 382 -3.45 14.38 -1.65
N SER A 383 -2.95 14.96 -2.75
CA SER A 383 -2.11 14.21 -3.68
C SER A 383 -0.77 13.83 -3.03
N ARG A 384 -0.14 12.76 -3.51
CA ARG A 384 1.26 12.45 -3.19
C ARG A 384 2.16 13.62 -3.58
N ASP A 385 3.24 13.81 -2.83
CA ASP A 385 4.37 14.63 -3.27
C ASP A 385 5.20 13.83 -4.30
N ASN A 386 4.77 13.89 -5.55
CA ASN A 386 5.45 13.30 -6.71
C ASN A 386 6.18 14.35 -7.54
N GLY A 387 6.38 15.57 -6.98
CA GLY A 387 7.13 16.64 -7.64
C GLY A 387 8.60 16.25 -7.83
N GLN A 388 9.14 16.61 -8.99
CA GLN A 388 10.54 16.43 -9.36
C GLN A 388 11.08 17.72 -9.95
N VAL A 389 12.34 18.04 -9.63
CA VAL A 389 13.03 19.23 -10.12
C VAL A 389 14.24 18.75 -10.92
N THR A 390 14.30 19.14 -12.19
CA THR A 390 15.45 18.87 -13.05
C THR A 390 16.39 20.08 -13.07
N GLN A 391 17.61 19.87 -13.54
CA GLN A 391 18.61 20.93 -13.67
C GLN A 391 18.09 22.15 -14.45
N ASP A 392 17.32 21.94 -15.52
CA ASP A 392 16.81 23.02 -16.38
C ASP A 392 15.70 23.86 -15.71
N ALA A 393 15.09 23.34 -14.64
CA ALA A 393 14.09 24.06 -13.86
C ALA A 393 14.73 24.98 -12.79
N LEU A 394 16.04 24.85 -12.55
CA LEU A 394 16.73 25.60 -11.51
C LEU A 394 17.09 27.01 -11.98
N LYS A 395 16.84 28.00 -11.11
CA LYS A 395 17.26 29.38 -11.33
C LYS A 395 18.45 29.72 -10.45
N VAL A 396 19.60 30.03 -11.04
CA VAL A 396 20.74 30.63 -10.31
C VAL A 396 20.35 32.05 -9.90
N VAL A 397 20.44 32.36 -8.60
CA VAL A 397 20.02 33.67 -8.06
C VAL A 397 21.16 34.49 -7.46
N THR A 398 22.31 33.87 -7.19
CA THR A 398 23.55 34.53 -6.74
C THR A 398 24.45 34.93 -7.90
N LYS A 399 25.45 35.78 -7.63
CA LYS A 399 26.52 36.17 -8.57
C LYS A 399 27.35 34.98 -9.04
N ARG A 400 27.65 34.05 -8.13
CA ARG A 400 28.41 32.82 -8.42
C ARG A 400 27.45 31.72 -8.88
N ALA A 401 27.71 31.14 -10.06
CA ALA A 401 27.03 29.94 -10.51
C ALA A 401 27.62 28.69 -9.83
N PRO A 402 26.80 27.65 -9.56
CA PRO A 402 27.32 26.40 -9.04
C PRO A 402 28.18 25.69 -10.08
N THR A 403 29.22 25.00 -9.62
CA THR A 403 29.95 24.02 -10.45
C THR A 403 29.07 22.82 -10.79
N SER A 404 29.46 22.02 -11.78
CA SER A 404 28.70 20.81 -12.14
C SER A 404 28.59 19.81 -10.99
N GLN A 405 29.60 19.71 -10.11
CA GLN A 405 29.56 18.82 -8.95
C GLN A 405 28.64 19.38 -7.86
N GLU A 406 28.76 20.67 -7.52
CA GLU A 406 27.85 21.32 -6.57
C GLU A 406 26.39 21.22 -7.01
N LEU A 407 26.12 21.33 -8.30
CA LEU A 407 24.76 21.21 -8.84
C LEU A 407 24.19 19.79 -8.70
N LYS A 408 25.02 18.76 -8.93
CA LYS A 408 24.65 17.36 -8.67
C LYS A 408 24.35 17.13 -7.19
N ASP A 409 25.20 17.64 -6.31
CA ASP A 409 25.02 17.51 -4.87
C ASP A 409 23.82 18.30 -4.35
N CYS A 410 23.51 19.47 -4.95
CA CYS A 410 22.26 20.19 -4.70
C CYS A 410 21.04 19.32 -5.07
N LEU A 411 21.00 18.76 -6.27
CA LEU A 411 19.87 17.91 -6.70
C LEU A 411 19.74 16.66 -5.83
N PHE A 412 20.86 16.01 -5.48
CA PHE A 412 20.86 14.88 -4.54
C PHE A 412 20.32 15.28 -3.16
N ALA A 413 20.85 16.35 -2.56
CA ALA A 413 20.39 16.85 -1.26
C ALA A 413 18.90 17.24 -1.30
N TRP A 414 18.44 17.84 -2.40
CA TRP A 414 17.04 18.22 -2.61
C TRP A 414 16.11 17.01 -2.61
N THR A 415 16.48 15.97 -3.37
CA THR A 415 15.75 14.69 -3.40
C THR A 415 15.69 14.06 -2.02
N VAL A 416 16.78 14.06 -1.26
CA VAL A 416 16.78 13.54 0.12
C VAL A 416 15.90 14.41 1.03
N ALA A 417 16.00 15.73 0.97
CA ALA A 417 15.26 16.67 1.82
C ALA A 417 13.73 16.51 1.71
N LYS A 418 13.23 16.13 0.51
CA LYS A 418 11.80 15.79 0.28
C LYS A 418 11.26 14.70 1.22
N HIS A 419 12.14 13.82 1.70
CA HIS A 419 11.78 12.69 2.56
C HIS A 419 12.16 12.88 4.02
N VAL A 420 12.72 14.02 4.40
CA VAL A 420 13.05 14.38 5.78
C VAL A 420 11.89 15.16 6.40
N LYS A 421 11.53 14.87 7.67
CA LYS A 421 10.49 15.64 8.37
C LYS A 421 10.89 17.12 8.52
N SER A 422 9.94 18.02 8.35
CA SER A 422 10.16 19.46 8.31
C SER A 422 10.30 20.10 9.69
N ASN A 423 11.05 21.20 9.83
CA ASN A 423 11.91 21.80 8.81
C ASN A 423 13.16 20.96 8.57
N ALA A 424 13.47 20.69 7.30
CA ALA A 424 14.61 19.86 6.93
C ALA A 424 15.77 20.69 6.34
N ILE A 425 16.98 20.40 6.81
CA ILE A 425 18.25 20.83 6.20
C ILE A 425 19.12 19.60 5.95
N VAL A 426 19.56 19.42 4.71
CA VAL A 426 20.37 18.27 4.28
C VAL A 426 21.64 18.77 3.63
N TYR A 427 22.80 18.44 4.21
CA TYR A 427 24.10 18.66 3.57
C TYR A 427 24.46 17.40 2.79
N ALA A 428 24.97 17.56 1.58
CA ALA A 428 25.45 16.46 0.77
C ALA A 428 26.71 16.81 -0.01
N LYS A 429 27.56 15.82 -0.21
CA LYS A 429 28.81 15.95 -0.95
C LYS A 429 29.12 14.65 -1.66
N ASP A 430 29.47 14.74 -2.94
CA ASP A 430 29.84 13.62 -3.80
C ASP A 430 28.80 12.48 -3.79
N GLY A 431 27.50 12.85 -3.86
CA GLY A 431 26.40 11.87 -3.87
C GLY A 431 26.15 11.15 -2.53
N SER A 432 26.64 11.71 -1.41
CA SER A 432 26.44 11.18 -0.06
C SER A 432 25.98 12.28 0.89
N THR A 433 25.03 11.97 1.78
CA THR A 433 24.64 12.90 2.85
C THR A 433 25.80 13.11 3.81
N ALA A 434 26.14 14.37 4.08
CA ALA A 434 27.15 14.76 5.06
C ALA A 434 26.55 15.03 6.45
N GLY A 435 25.27 15.42 6.51
CA GLY A 435 24.55 15.66 7.76
C GLY A 435 23.08 15.99 7.50
N VAL A 436 22.19 15.50 8.37
CA VAL A 436 20.73 15.66 8.23
C VAL A 436 20.14 16.27 9.49
N GLY A 437 19.44 17.39 9.33
CA GLY A 437 18.72 18.09 10.38
C GLY A 437 17.22 17.96 10.14
N ALA A 438 16.57 17.09 10.91
CA ALA A 438 15.18 16.69 10.72
C ALA A 438 14.25 17.21 11.81
N GLY A 439 13.04 17.60 11.42
CA GLY A 439 11.89 17.74 12.31
C GLY A 439 11.94 18.93 13.27
N GLN A 440 12.72 19.97 12.97
CA GLN A 440 12.80 21.12 13.87
C GLN A 440 11.78 22.20 13.53
N MET A 441 11.19 22.80 14.57
CA MET A 441 10.30 23.96 14.44
C MET A 441 11.04 25.20 13.90
N ASN A 442 12.36 25.29 14.14
CA ASN A 442 13.21 26.36 13.67
C ASN A 442 14.24 25.83 12.64
N ARG A 443 14.27 26.42 11.45
CA ARG A 443 15.16 26.05 10.35
C ARG A 443 16.65 26.25 10.69
N LEU A 444 16.98 27.27 11.48
CA LEU A 444 18.35 27.49 11.97
C LEU A 444 18.85 26.30 12.79
N GLU A 445 17.99 25.73 13.63
CA GLU A 445 18.35 24.57 14.45
C GLU A 445 18.53 23.31 13.60
N SER A 446 17.73 23.12 12.55
CA SER A 446 18.00 22.05 11.58
C SER A 446 19.38 22.19 10.94
N ALA A 447 19.77 23.41 10.52
CA ALA A 447 21.08 23.66 9.93
C ALA A 447 22.23 23.36 10.91
N ARG A 448 22.09 23.78 12.18
CA ARG A 448 23.08 23.56 13.24
C ARG A 448 23.20 22.10 13.64
N ILE A 449 22.08 21.40 13.83
CA ILE A 449 22.06 19.97 14.22
C ILE A 449 22.72 19.13 13.14
N ALA A 450 22.41 19.37 11.87
CA ALA A 450 23.01 18.66 10.75
C ALA A 450 24.53 18.87 10.69
N ALA A 451 25.00 20.12 10.86
CA ALA A 451 26.43 20.44 10.90
C ALA A 451 27.13 19.83 12.11
N TRP A 452 26.48 19.83 13.27
CA TRP A 452 27.02 19.20 14.48
C TRP A 452 27.18 17.69 14.29
N LYS A 453 26.15 17.00 13.78
CA LYS A 453 26.23 15.57 13.44
C LYS A 453 27.37 15.25 12.48
N ALA A 454 27.59 16.11 11.48
CA ALA A 454 28.69 15.94 10.53
C ALA A 454 30.07 16.05 11.20
N LYS A 455 30.21 16.91 12.22
CA LYS A 455 31.43 17.01 13.04
C LYS A 455 31.65 15.73 13.85
N ASP A 456 30.62 15.25 14.54
CA ASP A 456 30.67 13.98 15.29
C ASP A 456 31.04 12.79 14.37
N ALA A 457 30.53 12.78 13.13
CA ALA A 457 30.87 11.77 12.14
C ALA A 457 32.34 11.84 11.71
N ALA A 458 32.86 13.05 11.47
CA ALA A 458 34.28 13.27 11.15
C ALA A 458 35.20 12.79 12.27
N GLU A 459 34.88 13.14 13.52
CA GLU A 459 35.65 12.70 14.70
C GLU A 459 35.69 11.18 14.81
N LYS A 460 34.54 10.51 14.66
CA LYS A 460 34.46 9.03 14.73
C LYS A 460 35.20 8.35 13.58
N ALA A 461 35.13 8.91 12.38
CA ALA A 461 35.77 8.36 11.20
C ALA A 461 37.25 8.77 11.05
N GLY A 462 37.76 9.62 11.96
CA GLY A 462 39.13 10.14 11.91
C GLY A 462 39.41 11.05 10.71
N TRP A 463 38.38 11.72 10.18
CA TRP A 463 38.53 12.63 9.05
C TRP A 463 39.13 13.97 9.51
N ALA A 464 40.02 14.53 8.70
CA ALA A 464 40.64 15.82 9.00
C ALA A 464 39.62 16.97 9.06
N THR A 465 38.53 16.86 8.30
CA THR A 465 37.44 17.84 8.29
C THR A 465 36.09 17.15 8.13
N PRO A 466 34.99 17.73 8.65
CA PRO A 466 33.63 17.25 8.38
C PRO A 466 33.31 17.27 6.89
N ARG A 467 32.49 16.32 6.42
CA ARG A 467 32.05 16.27 5.01
C ARG A 467 31.18 17.46 4.59
N THR A 468 30.74 18.30 5.53
CA THR A 468 30.07 19.57 5.22
C THR A 468 31.00 20.59 4.54
N ILE A 469 32.33 20.46 4.70
CA ILE A 469 33.28 21.34 4.01
C ILE A 469 33.26 21.07 2.50
N GLY A 470 32.86 22.08 1.72
CA GLY A 470 32.69 21.98 0.27
C GLY A 470 31.41 21.23 -0.14
N SER A 471 30.43 21.13 0.75
CA SER A 471 29.16 20.45 0.47
C SER A 471 28.13 21.39 -0.18
N ALA A 472 27.13 20.79 -0.84
CA ALA A 472 25.87 21.44 -1.09
C ALA A 472 24.93 21.29 0.11
N VAL A 473 23.98 22.22 0.25
CA VAL A 473 22.91 22.15 1.26
C VAL A 473 21.54 22.35 0.63
N ALA A 474 20.58 21.49 0.97
CA ALA A 474 19.18 21.63 0.61
C ALA A 474 18.34 22.07 1.81
N SER A 475 17.38 22.94 1.54
CA SER A 475 16.40 23.42 2.50
C SER A 475 15.00 23.18 1.97
N ASP A 476 14.21 22.30 2.61
CA ASP A 476 12.88 21.86 2.13
C ASP A 476 11.88 23.00 1.86
N ALA A 477 12.05 24.13 2.56
CA ALA A 477 11.40 25.41 2.28
C ALA A 477 12.41 26.57 2.28
N PHE A 478 11.94 27.77 1.95
CA PHE A 478 12.80 28.95 1.90
C PHE A 478 13.42 29.28 3.28
N PHE A 479 14.57 29.96 3.28
CA PHE A 479 15.13 30.57 4.48
C PHE A 479 14.34 31.83 4.85
N PRO A 480 13.70 31.90 6.04
CA PRO A 480 12.93 33.07 6.42
C PRO A 480 13.82 34.27 6.79
N PHE A 481 15.05 33.99 7.22
CA PHE A 481 16.09 34.97 7.56
C PHE A 481 17.46 34.41 7.10
N ALA A 482 18.46 35.27 6.96
CA ALA A 482 19.80 34.87 6.54
C ALA A 482 20.55 34.00 7.58
N ASP A 483 20.10 33.95 8.83
CA ASP A 483 20.77 33.21 9.92
C ASP A 483 20.93 31.70 9.63
N GLY A 484 19.89 31.05 9.13
CA GLY A 484 19.92 29.64 8.75
C GLY A 484 20.88 29.36 7.60
N LEU A 485 20.95 30.26 6.62
CA LEU A 485 21.93 30.20 5.54
C LEU A 485 23.35 30.37 6.10
N LEU A 486 23.58 31.38 6.93
CA LEU A 486 24.88 31.68 7.51
C LEU A 486 25.40 30.53 8.40
N ALA A 487 24.52 29.82 9.09
CA ALA A 487 24.90 28.59 9.80
C ALA A 487 25.41 27.50 8.84
N ALA A 488 24.85 27.40 7.63
CA ALA A 488 25.36 26.48 6.61
C ALA A 488 26.70 26.93 6.02
N VAL A 489 26.89 28.25 5.87
CA VAL A 489 28.20 28.82 5.50
C VAL A 489 29.26 28.49 6.55
N GLU A 490 28.96 28.69 7.83
CA GLU A 490 29.87 28.36 8.94
C GLU A 490 30.23 26.87 8.98
N ALA A 491 29.29 26.00 8.57
CA ALA A 491 29.53 24.57 8.42
C ALA A 491 30.37 24.20 7.18
N GLY A 492 30.68 25.16 6.31
CA GLY A 492 31.52 25.01 5.12
C GLY A 492 30.78 24.65 3.83
N ALA A 493 29.46 24.80 3.78
CA ALA A 493 28.71 24.62 2.54
C ALA A 493 29.10 25.68 1.49
N THR A 494 29.21 25.27 0.23
CA THR A 494 29.55 26.17 -0.88
C THR A 494 28.37 26.40 -1.82
N ALA A 495 27.37 25.51 -1.85
CA ALA A 495 26.18 25.66 -2.68
C ALA A 495 24.89 25.40 -1.90
N VAL A 496 23.82 26.11 -2.24
CA VAL A 496 22.51 26.02 -1.58
C VAL A 496 21.41 25.82 -2.63
N ILE A 497 20.48 24.90 -2.35
CA ILE A 497 19.24 24.72 -3.10
C ILE A 497 18.04 24.91 -2.17
N GLN A 498 17.09 25.76 -2.59
CA GLN A 498 15.87 26.06 -1.84
C GLN A 498 14.73 26.48 -2.79
N PRO A 499 13.47 26.58 -2.35
CA PRO A 499 12.38 27.02 -3.23
C PRO A 499 12.49 28.48 -3.69
N GLY A 500 12.95 29.37 -2.80
CA GLY A 500 12.68 30.80 -2.90
C GLY A 500 11.22 31.15 -2.55
N GLY A 501 10.85 32.41 -2.78
CA GLY A 501 9.50 32.93 -2.52
C GLY A 501 9.34 33.62 -1.15
N SER A 502 10.44 33.91 -0.45
CA SER A 502 10.39 34.74 0.76
C SER A 502 10.29 36.21 0.38
N ILE A 503 9.56 37.01 1.18
CA ILE A 503 9.63 38.48 1.08
C ILE A 503 11.04 39.02 1.40
N ARG A 504 11.91 38.18 1.97
CA ARG A 504 13.31 38.50 2.31
C ARG A 504 14.33 37.76 1.46
N ASP A 505 13.93 37.23 0.29
CA ASP A 505 14.88 36.52 -0.59
C ASP A 505 16.10 37.39 -0.91
N ASP A 506 15.91 38.69 -1.16
CA ASP A 506 17.02 39.63 -1.45
C ASP A 506 18.05 39.71 -0.30
N GLU A 507 17.60 39.69 0.97
CA GLU A 507 18.50 39.69 2.14
C GLU A 507 19.31 38.39 2.20
N VAL A 508 18.68 37.26 1.91
CA VAL A 508 19.31 35.92 1.94
C VAL A 508 20.27 35.75 0.75
N ILE A 509 19.90 36.23 -0.44
CA ILE A 509 20.76 36.21 -1.64
C ILE A 509 21.99 37.09 -1.43
N ALA A 510 21.82 38.30 -0.86
CA ALA A 510 22.93 39.18 -0.54
C ALA A 510 23.91 38.51 0.44
N ALA A 511 23.41 37.87 1.50
CA ALA A 511 24.24 37.13 2.44
C ALA A 511 24.98 35.95 1.79
N ALA A 512 24.35 35.26 0.83
CA ALA A 512 24.99 34.19 0.06
C ALA A 512 26.11 34.73 -0.85
N ASP A 513 25.85 35.84 -1.54
CA ASP A 513 26.83 36.52 -2.38
C ASP A 513 28.05 36.99 -1.57
N ASP A 514 27.81 37.61 -0.41
CA ASP A 514 28.86 38.10 0.48
C ASP A 514 29.72 36.95 1.03
N ALA A 515 29.12 35.78 1.24
CA ALA A 515 29.80 34.56 1.65
C ALA A 515 30.41 33.76 0.48
N GLY A 516 30.19 34.18 -0.78
CA GLY A 516 30.70 33.50 -1.97
C GLY A 516 30.02 32.17 -2.30
N LEU A 517 28.78 31.96 -1.84
CA LEU A 517 28.00 30.75 -2.13
C LEU A 517 27.35 30.81 -3.52
N ALA A 518 27.13 29.64 -4.10
CA ALA A 518 26.17 29.50 -5.19
C ALA A 518 24.79 29.18 -4.62
N MET A 519 23.73 29.82 -5.10
CA MET A 519 22.36 29.54 -4.70
C MET A 519 21.47 29.33 -5.92
N VAL A 520 20.70 28.25 -5.86
CA VAL A 520 19.70 27.90 -6.88
C VAL A 520 18.30 27.80 -6.27
N PHE A 521 17.32 28.38 -6.98
CA PHE A 521 15.90 28.30 -6.63
C PHE A 521 15.20 27.23 -7.45
N THR A 522 14.36 26.44 -6.78
CA THR A 522 13.54 25.39 -7.40
C THR A 522 12.11 25.84 -7.71
N GLY A 523 11.60 26.85 -7.01
CA GLY A 523 10.17 27.21 -7.04
C GLY A 523 9.23 26.17 -6.43
N MET A 524 9.76 25.10 -5.83
CA MET A 524 9.01 23.96 -5.30
C MET A 524 9.35 23.76 -3.82
N ARG A 525 8.36 23.49 -2.98
CA ARG A 525 8.54 23.24 -1.54
C ARG A 525 8.11 21.82 -1.19
N HIS A 526 8.89 21.13 -0.35
CA HIS A 526 8.62 19.75 0.06
C HIS A 526 8.45 19.63 1.59
N PHE A 527 7.38 20.21 2.14
CA PHE A 527 7.08 20.00 3.55
C PHE A 527 6.58 18.58 3.82
N ARG A 528 7.11 17.94 4.86
CA ARG A 528 6.72 16.60 5.30
C ARG A 528 6.55 16.56 6.81
N HIS A 529 5.40 16.09 7.28
CA HIS A 529 5.06 16.04 8.71
C HIS A 529 4.53 14.68 9.14
#